data_AF-R4XAN7-F1
#
_entry.id   AF-R4XAN7-F1
#
_cell.length_a   1.000
_cell.length_b   1.000
_cell.length_c   1.000
_cell.angle_alpha   90.00
_cell.angle_beta   90.00
_cell.angle_gamma   90.00
#
_symmetry.space_group_name_H-M   'P 1'
#
loop_
_entity.id
_entity.type
_entity.pdbx_description
1 polymer ?
#
loop_
_entity_poly.entity_id
_entity_poly.type
_entity_poly.pdbx_seq_one_letter_code
_entity_poly.pdbx_strand_id
1 'polypeptide(L)'
;MNASSVIRSTTRLASSRQCLRTSRGRHFSQSAVSLKVNQKLKPDGTPEPLHVPGSGIQHSSQIDQTHGGFMTTLASLATKVLGRKQIYYAAYQPSMDLYVQSAAQAAQADEKSQPLKNVSATKFWYNVSGLPPTFQTWFQITQLHLWMIMVRMRALPKSVGHHYQQQMTNHFFNDAEARLRVVYQIRDGRIIQTYMKDLLLQWRGSVAAYDQALVDGDAVMAAALWRNMYGARKDADLVCLDKMVGHVRANLKLLDGTSDEVMQSGKFDFDSSTLMK
;
A
#
# COMPACT_ATOMS: atom_id res chain seq x y z
N MET A 1 55.04 18.77 -22.51
CA MET A 1 55.43 17.67 -23.42
C MET A 1 56.66 16.96 -22.84
N ASN A 2 56.49 15.82 -22.17
CA ASN A 2 57.16 14.55 -22.48
C ASN A 2 56.86 13.51 -21.39
N ALA A 3 56.47 12.34 -21.87
CA ALA A 3 56.14 11.14 -21.12
C ALA A 3 57.35 10.18 -21.07
N SER A 4 57.39 9.30 -20.07
CA SER A 4 57.88 7.89 -20.06
C SER A 4 58.11 7.48 -18.59
N SER A 5 57.19 6.75 -17.96
CA SER A 5 57.09 5.27 -17.89
C SER A 5 58.26 4.59 -17.14
N VAL A 6 57.94 3.83 -16.09
CA VAL A 6 58.28 2.40 -15.90
C VAL A 6 57.85 1.94 -14.49
N ILE A 7 57.23 0.76 -14.49
CA ILE A 7 56.59 -0.01 -13.42
C ILE A 7 57.62 -0.88 -12.70
N ARG A 8 57.49 -1.09 -11.38
CA ARG A 8 57.66 -2.40 -10.69
C ARG A 8 57.23 -2.38 -9.21
N SER A 9 56.05 -2.94 -8.99
CA SER A 9 55.58 -3.82 -7.90
C SER A 9 56.50 -4.19 -6.72
N THR A 10 55.95 -4.11 -5.49
CA THR A 10 56.01 -5.18 -4.46
C THR A 10 54.84 -5.09 -3.46
N THR A 11 53.93 -6.04 -3.62
CA THR A 11 53.14 -6.85 -2.66
C THR A 11 53.34 -6.65 -1.14
N ARG A 12 52.22 -6.49 -0.39
CA ARG A 12 51.86 -7.41 0.72
C ARG A 12 50.40 -7.30 1.18
N LEU A 13 49.74 -8.46 1.16
CA LEU A 13 48.41 -8.78 1.68
C LEU A 13 48.44 -9.08 3.19
N ALA A 14 47.34 -8.75 3.89
CA ALA A 14 46.76 -9.48 5.03
C ALA A 14 45.31 -8.97 5.19
N SER A 15 44.21 -9.70 4.94
CA SER A 15 43.71 -11.01 5.41
C SER A 15 43.17 -11.02 6.85
N SER A 16 41.84 -11.03 6.98
CA SER A 16 41.01 -11.70 8.00
C SER A 16 39.54 -11.50 7.57
N ARG A 17 38.84 -12.41 6.87
CA ARG A 17 38.33 -13.78 7.17
C ARG A 17 37.48 -13.91 8.44
N GLN A 18 36.17 -14.09 8.20
CA GLN A 18 35.12 -14.89 8.88
C GLN A 18 33.85 -14.05 9.12
N CYS A 19 32.62 -14.50 8.86
CA CYS A 19 32.10 -15.83 8.59
C CYS A 19 30.79 -15.71 7.78
N LEU A 20 30.75 -16.29 6.58
CA LEU A 20 29.53 -16.49 5.79
C LEU A 20 28.73 -17.62 6.43
N ARG A 21 27.55 -17.32 6.97
CA ARG A 21 26.59 -18.35 7.43
C ARG A 21 25.48 -18.50 6.40
N THR A 22 25.62 -19.54 5.58
CA THR A 22 24.61 -20.04 4.65
C THR A 22 23.40 -20.56 5.44
N SER A 23 22.20 -19.99 5.26
CA SER A 23 20.97 -20.65 5.72
C SER A 23 20.40 -21.50 4.58
N ARG A 24 20.55 -22.82 4.76
CA ARG A 24 19.88 -23.88 4.00
C ARG A 24 18.39 -23.57 3.78
N GLY A 25 17.96 -23.64 2.52
CA GLY A 25 16.55 -23.73 2.17
C GLY A 25 15.92 -24.96 2.81
N ARG A 26 14.72 -24.79 3.39
CA ARG A 26 13.86 -25.90 3.77
C ARG A 26 12.65 -25.88 2.86
N HIS A 27 12.60 -26.84 1.95
CA HIS A 27 11.36 -27.29 1.34
C HIS A 27 10.44 -27.80 2.46
N PHE A 28 9.17 -27.39 2.46
CA PHE A 28 8.15 -28.00 3.30
C PHE A 28 6.98 -28.46 2.43
N SER A 29 6.71 -29.75 2.55
CA SER A 29 5.68 -30.54 1.87
C SER A 29 4.28 -30.13 2.35
N GLN A 30 3.34 -30.01 1.41
CA GLN A 30 1.94 -29.73 1.67
C GLN A 30 1.24 -30.92 2.33
N SER A 31 0.31 -30.64 3.25
CA SER A 31 -0.79 -31.53 3.61
C SER A 31 -2.00 -30.67 3.95
N ALA A 32 -3.10 -30.90 3.23
CA ALA A 32 -4.34 -30.15 3.33
C ALA A 32 -5.13 -30.54 4.58
N VAL A 33 -5.60 -29.55 5.34
CA VAL A 33 -6.61 -29.75 6.38
C VAL A 33 -7.71 -28.70 6.16
N SER A 34 -8.90 -29.19 5.84
CA SER A 34 -10.12 -28.40 5.66
C SER A 34 -10.79 -28.16 7.02
N LEU A 35 -11.03 -26.91 7.38
CA LEU A 35 -11.82 -26.56 8.58
C LEU A 35 -12.85 -25.48 8.25
N LYS A 36 -14.11 -25.86 8.48
CA LYS A 36 -15.33 -25.05 8.32
C LYS A 36 -15.40 -23.98 9.40
N VAL A 37 -15.72 -22.74 9.00
CA VAL A 37 -16.07 -21.64 9.91
C VAL A 37 -17.56 -21.71 10.21
N ASN A 38 -17.92 -21.82 11.49
CA ASN A 38 -19.30 -21.74 11.95
C ASN A 38 -19.60 -20.30 12.40
N GLN A 39 -20.46 -19.60 11.66
CA GLN A 39 -21.13 -18.40 12.12
C GLN A 39 -22.64 -18.68 12.13
N LYS A 40 -23.30 -18.50 13.29
CA LYS A 40 -24.75 -18.69 13.41
C LYS A 40 -25.46 -17.55 12.68
N LEU A 41 -26.24 -17.89 11.65
CA LEU A 41 -27.16 -17.03 10.92
C LEU A 41 -28.61 -17.25 11.40
N LYS A 42 -29.41 -16.18 11.52
CA LYS A 42 -30.88 -16.26 11.55
C LYS A 42 -31.41 -16.43 10.11
N PRO A 43 -32.58 -17.05 9.88
CA PRO A 43 -33.01 -17.56 8.56
C PRO A 43 -33.38 -16.51 7.49
N ASP A 44 -33.15 -15.22 7.71
CA ASP A 44 -33.53 -14.12 6.80
C ASP A 44 -32.34 -13.33 6.21
N GLY A 45 -31.14 -13.39 6.81
CA GLY A 45 -29.92 -12.81 6.24
C GLY A 45 -29.66 -11.32 6.50
N THR A 46 -30.45 -10.62 7.32
CA THR A 46 -30.14 -9.23 7.74
C THR A 46 -29.54 -9.13 9.16
N PRO A 47 -28.58 -8.21 9.40
CA PRO A 47 -28.03 -7.95 10.74
C PRO A 47 -29.00 -7.14 11.61
N GLU A 48 -29.12 -7.53 12.88
CA GLU A 48 -30.06 -6.96 13.87
C GLU A 48 -29.65 -5.53 14.30
N PRO A 49 -30.56 -4.54 14.31
CA PRO A 49 -30.24 -3.18 14.73
C PRO A 49 -30.08 -3.07 16.25
N LEU A 50 -29.07 -2.30 16.68
CA LEU A 50 -28.80 -2.00 18.09
C LEU A 50 -29.94 -1.13 18.68
N HIS A 51 -30.58 -1.65 19.73
CA HIS A 51 -31.60 -0.96 20.52
C HIS A 51 -30.96 0.09 21.44
N VAL A 52 -31.38 1.35 21.34
CA VAL A 52 -31.03 2.42 22.29
C VAL A 52 -32.31 2.83 23.03
N PRO A 53 -32.36 2.77 24.38
CA PRO A 53 -33.57 3.14 25.13
C PRO A 53 -33.87 4.64 25.00
N GLY A 54 -35.13 4.97 24.75
CA GLY A 54 -35.61 6.34 24.55
C GLY A 54 -35.56 7.21 25.80
N SER A 55 -35.31 8.51 25.58
CA SER A 55 -35.66 9.56 26.53
C SER A 55 -36.72 10.45 25.87
N GLY A 56 -37.94 10.38 26.39
CA GLY A 56 -38.96 11.37 26.09
C GLY A 56 -38.62 12.67 26.82
N ILE A 57 -38.59 13.79 26.10
CA ILE A 57 -38.66 15.13 26.70
C ILE A 57 -39.64 15.97 25.88
N GLN A 58 -40.63 16.48 26.60
CA GLN A 58 -41.72 17.32 26.14
C GLN A 58 -41.26 18.72 25.74
N HIS A 59 -42.07 19.33 24.90
CA HIS A 59 -41.98 20.72 24.44
C HIS A 59 -42.16 21.70 25.61
N SER A 60 -41.17 22.54 25.92
CA SER A 60 -41.29 23.79 26.71
C SER A 60 -40.05 24.65 26.44
N SER A 61 -40.17 25.68 25.60
CA SER A 61 -40.32 27.11 25.94
C SER A 61 -39.07 27.78 26.54
N GLN A 62 -38.58 28.76 25.78
CA GLN A 62 -37.66 29.85 26.15
C GLN A 62 -36.21 29.47 26.51
N ILE A 63 -35.29 29.73 25.58
CA ILE A 63 -33.87 29.90 25.90
C ILE A 63 -33.57 31.39 25.87
N ASP A 64 -33.46 31.93 27.08
CA ASP A 64 -32.95 33.26 27.40
C ASP A 64 -31.48 33.38 26.98
N GLN A 65 -31.13 34.52 26.40
CA GLN A 65 -29.80 34.81 25.87
C GLN A 65 -28.89 35.38 26.96
N THR A 66 -28.27 34.55 27.80
CA THR A 66 -27.09 34.97 28.60
C THR A 66 -26.18 33.78 28.97
N HIS A 67 -24.85 34.00 28.93
CA HIS A 67 -23.71 33.05 29.08
C HIS A 67 -23.35 32.25 27.79
N GLY A 68 -22.43 32.66 26.91
CA GLY A 68 -21.20 33.44 27.08
C GLY A 68 -19.96 32.56 26.82
N GLY A 69 -19.59 32.37 25.55
CA GLY A 69 -18.28 31.88 25.08
C GLY A 69 -17.92 30.39 25.27
N PHE A 70 -18.13 29.83 26.45
CA PHE A 70 -17.67 28.47 26.78
C PHE A 70 -18.51 27.38 26.11
N MET A 71 -19.85 27.48 26.20
CA MET A 71 -20.76 26.48 25.60
C MET A 71 -20.76 26.52 24.07
N THR A 72 -20.58 27.70 23.46
CA THR A 72 -20.41 27.82 22.00
C THR A 72 -19.08 27.24 21.53
N THR A 73 -18.01 27.40 22.33
CA THR A 73 -16.72 26.76 22.08
C THR A 73 -16.84 25.23 22.17
N LEU A 74 -17.47 24.70 23.23
CA LEU A 74 -17.72 23.27 23.39
C LEU A 74 -18.59 22.70 22.27
N ALA A 75 -19.67 23.39 21.89
CA ALA A 75 -20.51 22.98 20.76
C ALA A 75 -19.70 22.96 19.46
N SER A 76 -18.90 23.99 19.18
CA SER A 76 -18.05 24.02 17.98
C SER A 76 -16.99 22.91 17.97
N LEU A 77 -16.44 22.56 19.14
CA LEU A 77 -15.50 21.47 19.31
C LEU A 77 -16.19 20.12 19.09
N ALA A 78 -17.37 19.92 19.67
CA ALA A 78 -18.18 18.74 19.47
C ALA A 78 -18.55 18.56 17.99
N THR A 79 -19.04 19.61 17.31
CA THR A 79 -19.35 19.56 15.87
C THR A 79 -18.10 19.28 15.02
N LYS A 80 -16.93 19.87 15.33
CA LYS A 80 -15.67 19.57 14.64
C LYS A 80 -15.18 18.13 14.90
N VAL A 81 -15.38 17.60 16.09
CA VAL A 81 -14.99 16.22 16.44
C VAL A 81 -15.93 15.22 15.78
N LEU A 82 -17.24 15.46 15.84
CA LEU A 82 -18.26 14.65 15.17
C LEU A 82 -18.07 14.66 13.66
N GLY A 83 -17.82 15.82 13.05
CA GLY A 83 -17.51 15.94 11.63
C GLY A 83 -16.24 15.20 11.22
N ARG A 84 -15.16 15.26 12.02
CA ARG A 84 -13.94 14.47 11.77
C ARG A 84 -14.19 12.97 11.84
N LYS A 85 -14.95 12.49 12.83
CA LYS A 85 -15.33 11.08 12.93
C LYS A 85 -16.16 10.63 11.73
N GLN A 86 -17.10 11.48 11.28
CA GLN A 86 -17.95 11.17 10.13
C GLN A 86 -17.13 11.02 8.84
N ILE A 87 -16.20 11.94 8.56
CA ILE A 87 -15.32 11.86 7.38
C ILE A 87 -14.42 10.62 7.45
N TYR A 88 -13.90 10.29 8.63
CA TYR A 88 -13.07 9.09 8.83
C TYR A 88 -13.81 7.79 8.46
N TYR A 89 -15.07 7.65 8.89
CA TYR A 89 -15.89 6.47 8.56
C TYR A 89 -16.38 6.49 7.11
N ALA A 90 -16.73 7.66 6.57
CA ALA A 90 -17.11 7.80 5.17
C ALA A 90 -15.98 7.39 4.21
N ALA A 91 -14.73 7.65 4.58
CA ALA A 91 -13.56 7.26 3.81
C ALA A 91 -13.24 5.75 3.87
N TYR A 92 -13.80 4.99 4.81
CA TYR A 92 -13.38 3.60 5.08
C TYR A 92 -13.58 2.68 3.87
N GLN A 93 -14.79 2.63 3.31
CA GLN A 93 -15.12 1.73 2.20
C GLN A 93 -14.46 2.17 0.89
N PRO A 94 -14.52 3.45 0.47
CA PRO A 94 -13.80 3.89 -0.72
C PRO A 94 -12.28 3.63 -0.63
N SER A 95 -11.69 3.82 0.55
CA SER A 95 -10.27 3.50 0.76
C SER A 95 -9.98 2.01 0.67
N MET A 96 -10.91 1.16 1.10
CA MET A 96 -10.80 -0.29 0.90
C MET A 96 -10.84 -0.64 -0.58
N ASP A 97 -11.75 -0.03 -1.36
CA ASP A 97 -11.88 -0.30 -2.79
C ASP A 97 -10.62 0.11 -3.57
N LEU A 98 -10.06 1.29 -3.26
CA LEU A 98 -8.78 1.78 -3.80
C LEU A 98 -7.61 0.87 -3.42
N TYR A 99 -7.61 0.38 -2.17
CA TYR A 99 -6.63 -0.59 -1.72
C TYR A 99 -6.74 -1.91 -2.50
N VAL A 100 -7.94 -2.46 -2.66
CA VAL A 100 -8.19 -3.71 -3.40
C VAL A 100 -7.74 -3.58 -4.85
N GLN A 101 -8.02 -2.46 -5.51
CA GLN A 101 -7.53 -2.20 -6.87
C GLN A 101 -6.00 -2.16 -6.94
N SER A 102 -5.35 -1.56 -5.95
CA SER A 102 -3.88 -1.51 -5.87
C SER A 102 -3.29 -2.90 -5.64
N ALA A 103 -3.87 -3.69 -4.73
CA ALA A 103 -3.45 -5.06 -4.45
C ALA A 103 -3.70 -5.99 -5.64
N ALA A 104 -4.76 -5.76 -6.43
CA ALA A 104 -5.07 -6.53 -7.63
C ALA A 104 -3.99 -6.39 -8.72
N GLN A 105 -3.20 -5.31 -8.72
CA GLN A 105 -2.06 -5.15 -9.63
C GLN A 105 -0.93 -6.13 -9.33
N ALA A 106 -0.85 -6.59 -8.08
CA ALA A 106 0.11 -7.58 -7.62
C ALA A 106 -0.45 -9.01 -7.63
N ALA A 107 -1.68 -9.21 -8.11
CA ALA A 107 -2.32 -10.52 -8.13
C ALA A 107 -1.48 -11.51 -8.95
N GLN A 108 -1.36 -12.74 -8.44
CA GLN A 108 -0.65 -13.81 -9.13
C GLN A 108 -1.66 -14.65 -9.91
N ALA A 109 -1.25 -15.13 -11.08
CA ALA A 109 -2.04 -16.11 -11.81
C ALA A 109 -2.06 -17.43 -11.02
N ASP A 110 -3.18 -17.71 -10.35
CA ASP A 110 -3.45 -19.01 -9.76
C ASP A 110 -4.42 -19.77 -10.67
N GLU A 111 -4.04 -20.99 -11.03
CA GLU A 111 -4.77 -21.89 -11.93
C GLU A 111 -6.19 -22.19 -11.41
N LYS A 112 -6.42 -22.04 -10.09
CA LYS A 112 -7.71 -22.33 -9.42
C LYS A 112 -8.52 -21.10 -9.03
N SER A 113 -8.05 -19.89 -9.33
CA SER A 113 -8.68 -18.64 -8.90
C SER A 113 -9.59 -18.02 -9.98
N GLN A 114 -10.51 -17.13 -9.56
CA GLN A 114 -11.35 -16.33 -10.46
C GLN A 114 -10.51 -15.60 -11.52
N PRO A 115 -11.05 -15.35 -12.73
CA PRO A 115 -10.31 -14.68 -13.79
C PRO A 115 -9.73 -13.35 -13.32
N LEU A 116 -8.41 -13.18 -13.50
CA LEU A 116 -7.73 -11.97 -13.07
C LEU A 116 -8.28 -10.77 -13.84
N LYS A 117 -8.76 -9.77 -13.10
CA LYS A 117 -9.20 -8.49 -13.68
C LYS A 117 -8.07 -7.80 -14.47
N ASN A 118 -6.80 -8.08 -14.13
CA ASN A 118 -5.64 -7.45 -14.75
C ASN A 118 -4.56 -8.46 -15.19
N VAL A 119 -4.86 -9.21 -16.24
CA VAL A 119 -3.96 -10.21 -16.83
C VAL A 119 -2.67 -9.58 -17.37
N SER A 120 -2.74 -8.37 -17.95
CA SER A 120 -1.57 -7.71 -18.54
C SER A 120 -0.56 -7.29 -17.49
N ALA A 121 -0.99 -6.66 -16.39
CA ALA A 121 -0.08 -6.32 -15.29
C ALA A 121 0.56 -7.56 -14.69
N THR A 122 -0.24 -8.60 -14.41
CA THR A 122 0.25 -9.87 -13.86
C THR A 122 1.34 -10.47 -14.74
N LYS A 123 1.06 -10.58 -16.05
CA LYS A 123 2.03 -11.09 -17.03
C LYS A 123 3.29 -10.24 -17.06
N PHE A 124 3.16 -8.91 -17.02
CA PHE A 124 4.31 -8.03 -17.00
C PHE A 124 5.17 -8.26 -15.76
N TRP A 125 4.60 -8.13 -14.55
CA TRP A 125 5.36 -8.17 -13.30
C TRP A 125 6.12 -9.49 -13.14
N TYR A 126 5.46 -10.63 -13.39
CA TYR A 126 6.05 -11.93 -13.09
C TYR A 126 6.77 -12.57 -14.29
N ASN A 127 6.24 -12.44 -15.50
CA ASN A 127 6.79 -13.14 -16.67
C ASN A 127 7.76 -12.29 -17.49
N VAL A 128 7.47 -11.00 -17.67
CA VAL A 128 8.30 -10.10 -18.49
C VAL A 128 9.42 -9.49 -17.64
N SER A 129 9.05 -8.91 -16.51
CA SER A 129 9.97 -8.15 -15.67
C SER A 129 10.80 -9.03 -14.72
N GLY A 130 10.45 -10.32 -14.60
CA GLY A 130 11.21 -11.32 -13.87
C GLY A 130 11.18 -11.16 -12.35
N LEU A 131 10.19 -10.46 -11.79
CA LEU A 131 10.02 -10.37 -10.35
C LEU A 131 9.52 -11.71 -9.80
N PRO A 132 10.11 -12.23 -8.71
CA PRO A 132 9.70 -13.53 -8.17
C PRO A 132 8.33 -13.40 -7.46
N PRO A 133 7.44 -14.40 -7.49
CA PRO A 133 6.11 -14.36 -6.87
C PRO A 133 6.19 -14.51 -5.34
N THR A 134 6.75 -13.51 -4.66
CA THR A 134 6.98 -13.50 -3.21
C THR A 134 6.10 -12.48 -2.48
N PHE A 135 5.99 -12.60 -1.15
CA PHE A 135 5.38 -11.57 -0.31
C PHE A 135 6.01 -10.19 -0.57
N GLN A 136 7.33 -10.13 -0.70
CA GLN A 136 8.06 -8.90 -0.92
C GLN A 136 7.64 -8.24 -2.25
N THR A 137 7.54 -9.03 -3.32
CA THR A 137 7.07 -8.53 -4.62
C THR A 137 5.64 -8.03 -4.56
N TRP A 138 4.75 -8.77 -3.89
CA TRP A 138 3.38 -8.33 -3.65
C TRP A 138 3.34 -6.99 -2.90
N PHE A 139 4.14 -6.87 -1.83
CA PHE A 139 4.24 -5.66 -1.03
C PHE A 139 4.72 -4.47 -1.88
N GLN A 140 5.79 -4.66 -2.66
CA GLN A 140 6.40 -3.63 -3.50
C GLN A 140 5.46 -3.14 -4.61
N ILE A 141 4.83 -4.06 -5.35
CA ILE A 141 3.86 -3.68 -6.41
C ILE A 141 2.65 -2.98 -5.78
N THR A 142 2.08 -3.52 -4.71
CA THR A 142 0.91 -2.93 -4.04
C THR A 142 1.22 -1.52 -3.52
N GLN A 143 2.37 -1.32 -2.88
CA GLN A 143 2.72 0.00 -2.36
C GLN A 143 3.00 1.04 -3.44
N LEU A 144 3.52 0.64 -4.61
CA LEU A 144 3.74 1.57 -5.73
C LEU A 144 2.40 2.16 -6.19
N HIS A 145 1.38 1.30 -6.32
CA HIS A 145 0.04 1.70 -6.74
C HIS A 145 -0.67 2.53 -5.67
N LEU A 146 -0.55 2.15 -4.40
CA LEU A 146 -1.03 2.97 -3.29
C LEU A 146 -0.35 4.34 -3.26
N TRP A 147 0.96 4.42 -3.51
CA TRP A 147 1.67 5.68 -3.59
C TRP A 147 1.11 6.59 -4.68
N MET A 148 0.83 6.07 -5.88
CA MET A 148 0.18 6.87 -6.93
C MET A 148 -1.17 7.43 -6.48
N ILE A 149 -2.00 6.62 -5.82
CA ILE A 149 -3.28 7.10 -5.26
C ILE A 149 -3.04 8.13 -4.15
N MET A 150 -2.05 7.94 -3.28
CA MET A 150 -1.71 8.91 -2.24
C MET A 150 -1.31 10.25 -2.83
N VAL A 151 -0.56 10.28 -3.94
CA VAL A 151 -0.25 11.52 -4.70
C VAL A 151 -1.55 12.24 -5.05
N ARG A 152 -2.55 11.53 -5.60
CA ARG A 152 -3.85 12.11 -5.95
C ARG A 152 -4.67 12.58 -4.74
N MET A 153 -4.60 11.84 -3.63
CA MET A 153 -5.27 12.23 -2.38
C MET A 153 -4.66 13.50 -1.76
N ARG A 154 -3.38 13.81 -2.02
CA ARG A 154 -2.75 15.06 -1.56
C ARG A 154 -3.30 16.31 -2.27
N ALA A 155 -3.93 16.15 -3.44
CA ALA A 155 -4.59 17.22 -4.16
C ALA A 155 -6.01 17.52 -3.64
N LEU A 156 -6.61 16.61 -2.86
CA LEU A 156 -7.90 16.84 -2.21
C LEU A 156 -7.77 17.84 -1.03
N PRO A 157 -8.89 18.44 -0.57
CA PRO A 157 -8.89 19.21 0.67
C PRO A 157 -8.25 18.42 1.82
N LYS A 158 -7.35 19.05 2.58
CA LYS A 158 -6.57 18.39 3.65
C LYS A 158 -7.43 17.66 4.68
N SER A 159 -8.64 18.17 4.96
CA SER A 159 -9.61 17.57 5.88
C SER A 159 -10.17 16.23 5.39
N VAL A 160 -10.06 15.93 4.10
CA VAL A 160 -10.58 14.71 3.45
C VAL A 160 -9.44 13.79 3.06
N GLY A 161 -8.48 14.28 2.26
CA GLY A 161 -7.42 13.45 1.66
C GLY A 161 -6.58 12.69 2.68
N HIS A 162 -6.30 13.29 3.84
CA HIS A 162 -5.55 12.64 4.92
C HIS A 162 -6.26 11.40 5.47
N HIS A 163 -7.60 11.43 5.59
CA HIS A 163 -8.36 10.29 6.09
C HIS A 163 -8.34 9.13 5.10
N TYR A 164 -8.44 9.40 3.81
CA TYR A 164 -8.32 8.37 2.77
C TYR A 164 -6.93 7.73 2.80
N GLN A 165 -5.86 8.53 2.85
CA GLN A 165 -4.49 8.02 2.93
C GLN A 165 -4.28 7.13 4.16
N GLN A 166 -4.77 7.57 5.33
CA GLN A 166 -4.66 6.80 6.55
C GLN A 166 -5.40 5.46 6.46
N GLN A 167 -6.64 5.47 5.95
CA GLN A 167 -7.45 4.25 5.84
C GLN A 167 -6.87 3.26 4.84
N MET A 168 -6.43 3.72 3.67
CA MET A 168 -5.78 2.86 2.67
C MET A 168 -4.51 2.21 3.24
N THR A 169 -3.70 2.99 3.95
CA THR A 169 -2.48 2.48 4.61
C THR A 169 -2.82 1.46 5.69
N ASN A 170 -3.86 1.72 6.49
CA ASN A 170 -4.33 0.76 7.50
C ASN A 170 -4.77 -0.57 6.84
N HIS A 171 -5.59 -0.51 5.79
CA HIS A 171 -6.03 -1.70 5.06
C HIS A 171 -4.85 -2.52 4.52
N PHE A 172 -3.87 -1.83 3.93
CA PHE A 172 -2.66 -2.46 3.40
C PHE A 172 -1.85 -3.18 4.47
N PHE A 173 -1.56 -2.52 5.59
CA PHE A 173 -0.77 -3.15 6.66
C PHE A 173 -1.55 -4.22 7.42
N ASN A 174 -2.88 -4.10 7.52
CA ASN A 174 -3.73 -5.16 8.05
C ASN A 174 -3.69 -6.41 7.15
N ASP A 175 -3.75 -6.27 5.82
CA ASP A 175 -3.60 -7.42 4.91
C ASP A 175 -2.17 -7.98 4.94
N ALA A 176 -1.14 -7.12 5.02
CA ALA A 176 0.24 -7.55 5.19
C ALA A 176 0.42 -8.44 6.44
N GLU A 177 -0.11 -8.00 7.60
CA GLU A 177 -0.08 -8.79 8.82
C GLU A 177 -0.89 -10.09 8.69
N ALA A 178 -2.09 -10.01 8.10
CA ALA A 178 -2.94 -11.17 7.88
C ALA A 178 -2.25 -12.22 7.00
N ARG A 179 -1.55 -11.82 5.94
CA ARG A 179 -0.76 -12.72 5.10
C ARG A 179 0.36 -13.40 5.87
N LEU A 180 1.10 -12.67 6.71
CA LEU A 180 2.14 -13.25 7.56
C LEU A 180 1.59 -14.33 8.50
N ARG A 181 0.41 -14.08 9.09
CA ARG A 181 -0.24 -14.99 10.03
C ARG A 181 -0.93 -16.18 9.35
N VAL A 182 -1.70 -15.92 8.31
CA VAL A 182 -2.62 -16.89 7.70
C VAL A 182 -1.95 -17.66 6.56
N VAL A 183 -1.29 -16.94 5.65
CA VAL A 183 -0.66 -17.55 4.46
C VAL A 183 0.70 -18.16 4.81
N TYR A 184 1.55 -17.39 5.50
CA TYR A 184 2.88 -17.84 5.91
C TYR A 184 2.91 -18.55 7.27
N GLN A 185 1.77 -18.65 7.95
CA GLN A 185 1.59 -19.40 9.21
C GLN A 185 2.59 -19.02 10.32
N ILE A 186 3.06 -17.77 10.33
CA ILE A 186 3.93 -17.27 11.39
C ILE A 186 3.09 -17.10 12.65
N ARG A 187 3.40 -17.86 13.70
CA ARG A 187 2.67 -17.84 14.98
C ARG A 187 3.28 -16.88 16.00
N ASP A 188 4.58 -16.63 15.91
CA ASP A 188 5.30 -15.78 16.85
C ASP A 188 4.97 -14.30 16.62
N GLY A 189 4.28 -13.69 17.58
CA GLY A 189 3.91 -12.28 17.53
C GLY A 189 5.10 -11.33 17.53
N ARG A 190 6.24 -11.69 18.15
CA ARG A 190 7.45 -10.86 18.15
C ARG A 190 8.10 -10.81 16.78
N ILE A 191 8.12 -11.95 16.08
CA ILE A 191 8.62 -12.03 14.70
C ILE A 191 7.75 -11.16 13.80
N ILE A 192 6.42 -11.28 13.89
CA ILE A 192 5.49 -10.46 13.11
C ILE A 192 5.70 -8.97 13.39
N GLN A 193 5.76 -8.56 14.65
CA GLN A 193 5.98 -7.15 14.99
C GLN A 193 7.31 -6.61 14.46
N THR A 194 8.37 -7.40 14.49
CA THR A 194 9.67 -7.02 13.94
C THR A 194 9.56 -6.83 12.43
N TYR A 195 8.95 -7.80 11.74
CA TYR A 195 8.75 -7.75 10.30
C TYR A 195 7.87 -6.56 9.88
N MET A 196 6.78 -6.29 10.61
CA MET A 196 5.90 -5.14 10.35
C MET A 196 6.61 -3.79 10.52
N LYS A 197 7.55 -3.67 11.47
CA LYS A 197 8.40 -2.48 11.61
C LYS A 197 9.32 -2.31 10.42
N ASP A 198 9.91 -3.40 9.93
CA ASP A 198 10.77 -3.39 8.74
C ASP A 198 9.98 -2.97 7.50
N LEU A 199 8.77 -3.52 7.31
CA LEU A 199 7.87 -3.13 6.22
C LEU A 199 7.48 -1.65 6.31
N LEU A 200 7.20 -1.13 7.51
CA LEU A 200 6.89 0.29 7.70
C LEU A 200 8.07 1.20 7.33
N LEU A 201 9.31 0.79 7.66
CA LEU A 201 10.50 1.52 7.27
C LEU A 201 10.69 1.50 5.75
N GLN A 202 10.50 0.35 5.11
CA GLN A 202 10.55 0.20 3.66
C GLN A 202 9.52 1.10 2.96
N TRP A 203 8.26 1.08 3.43
CA TRP A 203 7.18 1.93 2.94
C TRP A 203 7.54 3.42 2.98
N ARG A 204 8.04 3.90 4.13
CA ARG A 204 8.43 5.31 4.27
C ARG A 204 9.58 5.67 3.34
N GLY A 205 10.58 4.80 3.23
CA GLY A 205 11.73 4.98 2.34
C GLY A 205 11.36 4.96 0.87
N SER A 206 10.37 4.16 0.46
CA SER A 206 9.86 4.14 -0.91
C SER A 206 9.02 5.37 -1.22
N VAL A 207 8.12 5.77 -0.32
CA VAL A 207 7.32 7.00 -0.50
C VAL A 207 8.21 8.21 -0.69
N ALA A 208 9.24 8.38 0.16
CA ALA A 208 10.19 9.47 0.02
C ALA A 208 10.95 9.45 -1.31
N ALA A 209 11.38 8.27 -1.76
CA ALA A 209 12.10 8.13 -3.03
C ALA A 209 11.20 8.39 -4.25
N TYR A 210 9.95 7.93 -4.22
CA TYR A 210 9.01 8.18 -5.30
C TYR A 210 8.55 9.64 -5.32
N ASP A 211 8.37 10.28 -4.17
CA ASP A 211 8.07 11.71 -4.08
C ASP A 211 9.22 12.56 -4.64
N GLN A 212 10.47 12.20 -4.36
CA GLN A 212 11.63 12.84 -5.00
C GLN A 212 11.62 12.62 -6.52
N ALA A 213 11.46 11.37 -6.96
CA ALA A 213 11.47 11.03 -8.39
C ALA A 213 10.33 11.69 -9.19
N LEU A 214 9.20 11.96 -8.55
CA LEU A 214 8.09 12.67 -9.16
C LEU A 214 8.53 14.07 -9.63
N VAL A 215 9.37 14.75 -8.84
CA VAL A 215 9.89 16.10 -9.09
C VAL A 215 11.13 16.07 -10.00
N ASP A 216 12.08 15.17 -9.75
CA ASP A 216 13.39 15.19 -10.39
C ASP A 216 13.41 14.57 -11.81
N GLY A 217 12.42 13.74 -12.16
CA GLY A 217 12.26 13.20 -13.51
C GLY A 217 12.47 11.68 -13.65
N ASP A 218 12.42 11.21 -14.89
CA ASP A 218 12.29 9.78 -15.21
C ASP A 218 13.51 8.93 -14.87
N ALA A 219 14.71 9.49 -14.99
CA ALA A 219 15.92 8.78 -14.57
C ALA A 219 15.93 8.49 -13.06
N VAL A 220 15.46 9.45 -12.25
CA VAL A 220 15.34 9.29 -10.79
C VAL A 220 14.20 8.33 -10.46
N MET A 221 13.10 8.35 -11.23
CA MET A 221 12.02 7.37 -11.11
C MET A 221 12.48 5.95 -11.41
N ALA A 222 13.22 5.74 -12.50
CA ALA A 222 13.81 4.45 -12.85
C ALA A 222 14.74 3.96 -11.73
N ALA A 223 15.59 4.84 -11.17
CA ALA A 223 16.47 4.49 -10.06
C ALA A 223 15.69 4.12 -8.79
N ALA A 224 14.63 4.85 -8.46
CA ALA A 224 13.76 4.54 -7.33
C ALA A 224 13.05 3.18 -7.52
N LEU A 225 12.51 2.91 -8.70
CA LEU A 225 11.88 1.63 -9.04
C LEU A 225 12.89 0.48 -9.00
N TRP A 226 14.09 0.68 -9.54
CA TRP A 226 15.17 -0.30 -9.49
C TRP A 226 15.56 -0.69 -8.05
N ARG A 227 15.70 0.29 -7.17
CA ARG A 227 16.03 0.04 -5.77
C ARG A 227 14.92 -0.72 -5.05
N ASN A 228 13.66 -0.32 -5.26
CA ASN A 228 12.51 -0.84 -4.51
C ASN A 228 11.97 -2.17 -5.07
N MET A 229 11.82 -2.30 -6.39
CA MET A 229 11.29 -3.50 -7.05
C MET A 229 12.34 -4.60 -7.17
N TYR A 230 13.56 -4.23 -7.55
CA TYR A 230 14.62 -5.18 -7.90
C TYR A 230 15.71 -5.32 -6.82
N GLY A 231 15.59 -4.62 -5.69
CA GLY A 231 16.58 -4.65 -4.63
C GLY A 231 17.97 -4.17 -5.07
N ALA A 232 18.03 -3.26 -6.05
CA ALA A 232 19.27 -2.75 -6.65
C ALA A 232 20.18 -3.84 -7.26
N ARG A 233 19.60 -4.95 -7.74
CA ARG A 233 20.36 -6.00 -8.47
C ARG A 233 20.91 -5.45 -9.80
N LYS A 234 22.14 -5.80 -10.15
CA LYS A 234 22.83 -5.26 -11.35
C LYS A 234 22.27 -5.78 -12.68
N ASP A 235 21.55 -6.89 -12.63
CA ASP A 235 20.97 -7.60 -13.77
C ASP A 235 19.48 -7.29 -13.95
N ALA A 236 19.00 -6.17 -13.40
CA ALA A 236 17.66 -5.67 -13.69
C ALA A 236 17.59 -5.18 -15.14
N ASP A 237 16.54 -5.59 -15.86
CA ASP A 237 16.33 -5.18 -17.25
C ASP A 237 15.90 -3.69 -17.32
N LEU A 238 16.71 -2.90 -18.01
CA LEU A 238 16.47 -1.47 -18.22
C LEU A 238 15.22 -1.20 -19.04
N VAL A 239 14.86 -2.09 -19.99
CA VAL A 239 13.64 -1.96 -20.79
C VAL A 239 12.41 -2.17 -19.90
N CYS A 240 12.46 -3.12 -18.99
CA CYS A 240 11.40 -3.31 -18.00
C CYS A 240 11.27 -2.09 -17.07
N LEU A 241 12.39 -1.50 -16.64
CA LEU A 241 12.35 -0.26 -15.84
C LEU A 241 11.70 0.90 -16.59
N ASP A 242 12.05 1.10 -17.86
CA ASP A 242 11.43 2.13 -18.70
C ASP A 242 9.91 1.95 -18.82
N LYS A 243 9.44 0.72 -19.04
CA LYS A 243 8.01 0.39 -19.05
C LYS A 243 7.33 0.67 -17.71
N MET A 244 7.99 0.37 -16.59
CA MET A 244 7.47 0.70 -15.26
C MET A 244 7.37 2.23 -15.06
N VAL A 245 8.37 3.00 -15.52
CA VAL A 245 8.32 4.48 -15.47
C VAL A 245 7.17 5.00 -16.31
N GLY A 246 7.03 4.53 -17.56
CA GLY A 246 5.92 4.90 -18.43
C GLY A 246 4.55 4.57 -17.81
N HIS A 247 4.43 3.42 -17.16
CA HIS A 247 3.22 3.03 -16.43
C HIS A 247 2.91 3.97 -15.25
N VAL A 248 3.92 4.32 -14.45
CA VAL A 248 3.77 5.29 -13.35
C VAL A 248 3.31 6.65 -13.89
N ARG A 249 3.97 7.18 -14.94
CA ARG A 249 3.62 8.48 -15.52
C ARG A 249 2.21 8.49 -16.12
N ALA A 250 1.83 7.44 -16.84
CA ALA A 250 0.50 7.32 -17.42
C ALA A 250 -0.60 7.27 -16.34
N ASN A 251 -0.39 6.49 -15.28
CA ASN A 251 -1.38 6.38 -14.20
C ASN A 251 -1.46 7.64 -13.34
N LEU A 252 -0.34 8.32 -13.08
CA LEU A 252 -0.36 9.63 -12.42
C LEU A 252 -1.13 10.66 -13.25
N LYS A 253 -0.94 10.69 -14.57
CA LYS A 253 -1.71 11.55 -15.48
C LYS A 253 -3.21 11.20 -15.48
N LEU A 254 -3.54 9.91 -15.46
CA LEU A 254 -4.93 9.43 -15.38
C LEU A 254 -5.58 9.87 -14.06
N LEU A 255 -4.87 9.69 -12.94
CA LEU A 255 -5.34 10.09 -11.61
C LEU A 255 -5.55 11.61 -11.50
N ASP A 256 -4.65 12.40 -12.06
CA ASP A 256 -4.75 13.87 -12.09
C ASP A 256 -6.00 14.34 -12.84
N GLY A 257 -6.33 13.68 -13.96
CA GLY A 257 -7.55 13.95 -14.73
C GLY A 257 -8.85 13.38 -14.14
N THR A 258 -8.78 12.61 -13.06
CA THR A 258 -9.97 11.99 -12.43
C THR A 258 -10.63 12.97 -11.46
N SER A 259 -11.95 13.09 -11.49
CA SER A 259 -12.69 14.02 -10.61
C SER A 259 -12.59 13.63 -9.13
N ASP A 260 -12.75 14.62 -8.24
CA ASP A 260 -12.71 14.42 -6.79
C ASP A 260 -13.81 13.45 -6.32
N GLU A 261 -14.99 13.47 -6.95
CA GLU A 261 -16.12 12.59 -6.62
C GLU A 261 -15.81 11.13 -6.97
N VAL A 262 -15.22 10.89 -8.14
CA VAL A 262 -14.82 9.53 -8.56
C VAL A 262 -13.75 9.01 -7.62
N MET A 263 -12.72 9.81 -7.31
CA MET A 263 -11.67 9.42 -6.36
C MET A 263 -12.23 9.12 -4.96
N GLN A 264 -13.16 9.95 -4.47
CA GLN A 264 -13.79 9.76 -3.16
C GLN A 264 -14.77 8.58 -3.12
N SER A 265 -15.29 8.15 -4.27
CA SER A 265 -16.15 6.95 -4.37
C SER A 265 -15.36 5.64 -4.35
N GLY A 266 -14.05 5.70 -4.55
CA GLY A 266 -13.19 4.52 -4.66
C GLY A 266 -13.30 3.76 -5.98
N LYS A 267 -14.11 4.22 -6.93
CA LYS A 267 -14.33 3.58 -8.24
C LYS A 267 -13.29 4.02 -9.29
N PHE A 268 -12.03 3.74 -9.01
CA PHE A 268 -10.92 3.97 -9.93
C PHE A 268 -10.47 2.63 -10.55
N ASP A 269 -9.70 2.65 -11.63
CA ASP A 269 -9.03 1.46 -12.15
C ASP A 269 -7.72 1.90 -12.82
N PHE A 270 -6.63 1.17 -12.58
CA PHE A 270 -5.34 1.48 -13.18
C PHE A 270 -5.28 1.05 -14.64
N ASP A 271 -4.64 1.86 -15.49
CA ASP A 271 -4.32 1.48 -16.86
C ASP A 271 -3.01 0.69 -16.90
N SER A 272 -3.11 -0.59 -17.27
CA SER A 272 -1.97 -1.50 -17.41
C SER A 272 -1.55 -1.73 -18.87
N SER A 273 -2.16 -1.02 -19.83
CA SER A 273 -1.83 -1.14 -21.24
C SER A 273 -0.38 -0.72 -21.54
N THR A 274 0.14 0.24 -20.77
CA THR A 274 1.50 0.78 -20.91
C THR A 274 2.60 -0.21 -20.54
N LEU A 275 2.32 -1.18 -19.68
CA LEU A 275 3.29 -2.20 -19.29
C LEU A 275 3.63 -3.17 -20.43
N MET A 276 2.75 -3.29 -21.44
CA MET A 276 2.88 -4.25 -22.53
C MET A 276 3.18 -3.62 -23.89
N LYS A 277 3.14 -2.28 -23.98
CA LYS A 277 3.59 -1.53 -25.17
C LYS A 277 5.12 -1.54 -25.25
#